data_AF-K1RUQ0-F1
#
_entry.id   AF-K1RUQ0-F1
#
_cell.length_a   1.000
_cell.length_b   1.000
_cell.length_c   1.000
_cell.angle_alpha   90.00
_cell.angle_beta   90.00
_cell.angle_gamma   90.00
#
_symmetry.space_group_name_H-M   'P 1'
#
loop_
_entity.id
_entity.type
_entity.pdbx_description
1 polymer ?
#
loop_
_entity_poly.entity_id
_entity_poly.type
_entity_poly.pdbx_seq_one_letter_code
_entity_poly.pdbx_strand_id
1 'polypeptide(L)'
;MVSYLVTKEEMIALGWDSPDFVYVSGDAYVDHPSFGAAIITRVLASQGFRVCMLSQPNWKNTCDFMRFGRPKYGFLLSSGNIDSMVAHYTVAKKPRSKDAYSPGGKMGKDLIEP
;
A
#
# COMPACT_ATOMS: atom_id res chain seq x y z
N MET A 1 -21.57 0.56 7.88
CA MET A 1 -20.49 1.24 7.13
C MET A 1 -19.64 0.12 6.54
N VAL A 2 -19.54 0.02 5.21
CA VAL A 2 -18.80 -1.10 4.58
C VAL A 2 -17.32 -0.73 4.56
N SER A 3 -16.46 -1.62 5.07
CA SER A 3 -15.01 -1.48 4.91
C SER A 3 -14.68 -1.68 3.43
N TYR A 4 -14.27 -0.62 2.73
CA TYR A 4 -14.05 -0.65 1.27
C TYR A 4 -12.72 -1.30 0.88
N LEU A 5 -11.84 -1.53 1.85
CA LEU A 5 -10.61 -2.30 1.69
C LEU A 5 -10.59 -3.43 2.70
N VAL A 6 -10.28 -4.61 2.21
CA VAL A 6 -10.51 -5.84 2.96
C VAL A 6 -9.16 -6.54 3.16
N THR A 7 -8.71 -6.57 4.41
CA THR A 7 -7.62 -7.46 4.87
C THR A 7 -8.02 -8.94 4.69
N LYS A 8 -7.08 -9.87 4.83
CA LYS A 8 -7.41 -11.30 4.65
C LYS A 8 -8.42 -11.77 5.72
N GLU A 9 -8.31 -11.21 6.90
CA GLU A 9 -9.11 -11.46 8.08
C GLU A 9 -10.54 -10.91 7.86
N GLU A 10 -10.67 -9.68 7.36
CA GLU A 10 -11.96 -9.12 6.94
C GLU A 10 -12.57 -9.89 5.76
N MET A 11 -11.76 -10.41 4.82
CA MET A 11 -12.24 -11.19 3.67
C MET A 11 -12.97 -12.45 4.14
N ILE A 12 -12.37 -13.15 5.10
CA ILE A 12 -12.95 -14.32 5.75
C ILE A 12 -14.20 -13.93 6.57
N ALA A 13 -14.15 -12.83 7.32
CA ALA A 13 -15.29 -12.34 8.11
C ALA A 13 -16.49 -11.91 7.25
N LEU A 14 -16.25 -11.40 6.04
CA LEU A 14 -17.27 -11.07 5.02
C LEU A 14 -17.76 -12.30 4.23
N GLY A 15 -17.23 -13.49 4.51
CA GLY A 15 -17.58 -14.73 3.82
C GLY A 15 -17.14 -14.78 2.35
N TRP A 16 -16.12 -14.00 1.96
CA TRP A 16 -15.62 -13.99 0.59
C TRP A 16 -14.67 -15.17 0.35
N ASP A 17 -15.01 -15.99 -0.64
CA ASP A 17 -14.19 -17.10 -1.15
C ASP A 17 -12.91 -16.59 -1.85
N SER A 18 -13.03 -15.49 -2.58
CA SER A 18 -11.99 -14.90 -3.41
C SER A 18 -12.27 -13.42 -3.68
N PRO A 19 -11.24 -12.58 -3.83
CA PRO A 19 -11.42 -11.23 -4.35
C PRO A 19 -11.68 -11.25 -5.86
N ASP A 20 -12.45 -10.29 -6.34
CA ASP A 20 -12.61 -10.08 -7.78
C ASP A 20 -11.36 -9.39 -8.36
N PHE A 21 -10.81 -8.42 -7.62
CA PHE A 21 -9.53 -7.76 -7.89
C PHE A 21 -8.65 -7.65 -6.65
N VAL A 22 -7.34 -7.76 -6.82
CA VAL A 22 -6.35 -7.33 -5.81
C VAL A 22 -5.62 -6.10 -6.34
N TYR A 23 -5.80 -4.95 -5.68
CA TYR A 23 -5.06 -3.73 -5.97
C TYR A 23 -3.73 -3.76 -5.21
N VAL A 24 -2.62 -3.57 -5.91
CA VAL A 24 -1.26 -3.55 -5.35
C VAL A 24 -0.71 -2.13 -5.49
N SER A 25 -0.22 -1.57 -4.40
CA SER A 25 0.31 -0.21 -4.33
C SER A 25 1.71 -0.20 -3.73
N GLY A 26 2.66 0.51 -4.37
CA GLY A 26 3.98 0.80 -3.78
C GLY A 26 3.92 1.79 -2.61
N ASP A 27 2.84 2.57 -2.50
CA ASP A 27 2.55 3.43 -1.34
C ASP A 27 1.55 2.79 -0.37
N ALA A 28 1.56 3.27 0.87
CA ALA A 28 0.45 3.09 1.81
C ALA A 28 -0.86 3.64 1.21
N TYR A 29 -1.96 2.90 1.33
CA TYR A 29 -3.25 3.40 0.89
C TYR A 29 -3.77 4.51 1.82
N VAL A 30 -4.33 5.53 1.19
CA VAL A 30 -5.07 6.60 1.85
C VAL A 30 -6.35 6.82 1.04
N ASP A 31 -7.51 6.75 1.70
CA ASP A 31 -8.80 7.01 1.06
C ASP A 31 -9.02 8.52 0.90
N HIS A 32 -8.43 9.08 -0.16
CA HIS A 32 -8.51 10.50 -0.47
C HIS A 32 -8.98 10.71 -1.92
N PRO A 33 -9.97 11.59 -2.18
CA PRO A 33 -10.55 11.75 -3.51
C PRO A 33 -9.57 12.27 -4.59
N SER A 34 -8.43 12.83 -4.20
CA SER A 34 -7.36 13.21 -5.15
C SER A 34 -6.42 12.07 -5.54
N PHE A 35 -6.58 10.87 -4.96
CA PHE A 35 -5.68 9.73 -5.18
C PHE A 35 -6.32 8.70 -6.11
N GLY A 36 -5.63 8.39 -7.21
CA GLY A 36 -6.15 7.50 -8.26
C GLY A 36 -6.50 6.10 -7.73
N ALA A 37 -5.72 5.58 -6.78
CA ALA A 37 -6.02 4.32 -6.11
C ALA A 37 -7.39 4.32 -5.43
N ALA A 38 -7.71 5.37 -4.66
CA ALA A 38 -8.99 5.51 -3.96
C ALA A 38 -10.18 5.71 -4.93
N ILE A 39 -9.98 6.45 -6.03
CA ILE A 39 -11.00 6.57 -7.08
C ILE A 39 -11.29 5.18 -7.69
N ILE A 40 -10.26 4.45 -8.11
CA ILE A 40 -10.40 3.16 -8.79
C ILE A 40 -11.06 2.11 -7.86
N THR A 41 -10.58 1.96 -6.62
CA THR A 41 -11.13 0.99 -5.68
C THR A 41 -12.58 1.30 -5.33
N ARG A 42 -12.93 2.58 -5.10
CA ARG A 42 -14.31 2.99 -4.79
C ARG A 42 -15.25 2.85 -5.98
N VAL A 43 -14.80 3.13 -7.21
CA VAL A 43 -15.60 2.88 -8.42
C VAL A 43 -15.88 1.38 -8.57
N LEU A 44 -14.87 0.52 -8.48
CA LEU A 44 -15.06 -0.94 -8.54
C LEU A 44 -16.00 -1.45 -7.44
N ALA A 45 -15.82 -1.02 -6.20
CA ALA A 45 -16.70 -1.38 -5.09
C ALA A 45 -18.15 -0.89 -5.30
N SER A 46 -18.35 0.30 -5.88
CA SER A 46 -19.69 0.81 -6.21
C SER A 46 -20.41 0.01 -7.30
N GLN A 47 -19.66 -0.71 -8.15
CA GLN A 47 -20.20 -1.65 -9.13
C GLN A 47 -20.37 -3.07 -8.55
N GLY A 48 -20.14 -3.25 -7.25
CA GLY A 48 -20.30 -4.53 -6.56
C GLY A 48 -19.10 -5.47 -6.65
N PHE A 49 -17.95 -5.03 -7.17
CA PHE A 49 -16.73 -5.85 -7.20
C PHE A 49 -16.06 -5.90 -5.82
N ARG A 50 -15.57 -7.10 -5.47
CA ARG A 50 -14.80 -7.36 -4.25
C ARG A 50 -13.34 -7.02 -4.47
N VAL A 51 -12.85 -5.96 -3.82
CA VAL A 51 -11.47 -5.46 -4.01
C VAL A 51 -10.69 -5.53 -2.71
N CYS A 52 -9.56 -6.25 -2.73
CA CYS A 52 -8.60 -6.26 -1.63
C CYS A 52 -7.41 -5.34 -1.97
N MET A 53 -6.85 -4.65 -0.97
CA MET A 53 -5.66 -3.80 -1.13
C MET A 53 -4.42 -4.48 -0.55
N LEU A 54 -3.33 -4.41 -1.30
CA LEU A 54 -2.00 -4.85 -0.94
C LEU A 54 -1.03 -3.67 -1.07
N SER A 55 -0.98 -2.84 -0.04
CA SER A 55 0.01 -1.75 0.08
C SER A 55 1.36 -2.29 0.51
N GLN A 56 2.44 -1.78 -0.10
CA GLN A 56 3.84 -2.03 0.25
C GLN A 56 4.20 -3.52 0.46
N PRO A 57 3.85 -4.43 -0.49
CA PRO A 57 4.22 -5.83 -0.37
C PRO A 57 5.74 -6.03 -0.38
N ASN A 58 6.20 -7.05 0.34
CA ASN A 58 7.59 -7.46 0.32
C ASN A 58 7.95 -8.08 -1.05
N TRP A 59 8.51 -7.27 -1.93
CA TRP A 59 8.94 -7.66 -3.29
C TRP A 59 10.03 -8.73 -3.33
N LYS A 60 10.69 -9.05 -2.21
CA LYS A 60 11.75 -10.08 -2.14
C LYS A 60 11.21 -11.51 -2.13
N ASN A 61 9.90 -11.71 -1.95
CA ASN A 61 9.26 -13.02 -2.01
C ASN A 61 7.81 -12.92 -2.52
N THR A 62 7.14 -14.07 -2.67
CA THR A 62 5.78 -14.16 -3.19
C THR A 62 4.69 -14.19 -2.11
N CYS A 63 5.04 -14.23 -0.82
CA CYS A 63 4.09 -14.49 0.27
C CYS A 63 2.96 -13.45 0.33
N ASP A 64 3.30 -12.17 0.15
CA ASP A 64 2.32 -11.08 0.16
C ASP A 64 1.39 -11.10 -1.07
N PHE A 65 1.93 -11.41 -2.25
CA PHE A 65 1.15 -11.54 -3.48
C PHE A 65 0.21 -12.76 -3.45
N MET A 66 0.58 -13.82 -2.72
CA MET A 66 -0.25 -15.00 -2.49
C MET A 66 -1.26 -14.84 -1.33
N ARG A 67 -1.21 -13.74 -0.56
CA ARG A 67 -1.98 -13.54 0.67
C ARG A 67 -3.48 -13.80 0.49
N PHE A 68 -4.05 -13.29 -0.61
CA PHE A 68 -5.48 -13.35 -0.95
C PHE A 68 -5.84 -14.50 -1.91
N GLY A 69 -4.90 -15.37 -2.28
CA GLY A 69 -5.09 -16.37 -3.33
C GLY A 69 -5.18 -15.76 -4.74
N ARG A 70 -5.79 -16.50 -5.67
CA ARG A 70 -5.97 -16.04 -7.06
C ARG A 70 -7.23 -15.18 -7.17
N PRO A 71 -7.14 -13.90 -7.59
CA PRO A 71 -8.32 -13.09 -7.87
C PRO A 71 -9.09 -13.61 -9.10
N LYS A 72 -10.40 -13.37 -9.10
CA LYS A 72 -11.32 -13.82 -10.17
C LYS A 72 -11.03 -13.18 -11.52
N TYR A 73 -10.72 -11.87 -11.53
CA TYR A 73 -10.47 -11.12 -12.77
C TYR A 73 -9.01 -10.68 -12.91
N GLY A 74 -8.35 -10.22 -11.84
CA GLY A 74 -6.91 -9.94 -11.91
C GLY A 74 -6.32 -9.09 -10.79
N PHE A 75 -5.05 -8.74 -10.99
CA PHE A 75 -4.32 -7.77 -10.16
C PHE A 75 -4.30 -6.41 -10.84
N LEU A 76 -4.44 -5.34 -10.06
CA LEU A 76 -4.24 -3.96 -10.50
C LEU A 76 -2.95 -3.46 -9.86
N LEU A 77 -1.96 -3.02 -10.66
CA LEU A 77 -0.66 -2.59 -10.13
C LEU A 77 -0.50 -1.08 -10.26
N SER A 78 -0.03 -0.44 -9.19
CA SER A 78 0.37 0.97 -9.18
C SER A 78 1.63 1.18 -8.35
N SER A 79 2.50 2.10 -8.78
CA SER A 79 3.68 2.52 -8.01
C SER A 79 3.32 3.25 -6.72
N GLY A 80 2.10 3.81 -6.63
CA GLY A 80 1.69 4.71 -5.55
C GLY A 80 1.14 6.03 -6.09
N ASN A 81 0.87 6.99 -5.20
CA ASN A 81 0.49 8.35 -5.56
C ASN A 81 1.71 9.27 -5.69
N ILE A 82 2.83 8.90 -5.08
CA ILE A 82 4.11 9.60 -5.20
C ILE A 82 5.01 8.82 -6.16
N ASP A 83 5.54 9.50 -7.16
CA ASP A 83 6.61 8.95 -8.00
C ASP A 83 7.85 8.68 -7.13
N SER A 84 8.39 7.47 -7.23
CA SER A 84 9.61 7.06 -6.52
C SER A 84 10.81 7.95 -6.84
N MET A 85 10.82 8.59 -8.02
CA MET A 85 11.80 9.61 -8.38
C MET A 85 11.70 10.87 -7.49
N VAL A 86 10.48 11.30 -7.15
CA VAL A 86 10.21 12.49 -6.33
C VAL A 86 10.42 12.22 -4.84
N ALA A 87 10.19 10.98 -4.38
CA ALA A 87 10.46 10.57 -3.00
C ALA A 87 11.97 10.55 -2.65
N HIS A 88 12.84 10.25 -3.63
CA HIS A 88 14.30 10.16 -3.39
C HIS A 88 15.15 11.25 -4.05
N TYR A 89 14.63 12.02 -5.02
CA TYR A 89 15.38 13.10 -5.65
C TYR A 89 14.63 14.44 -5.59
N THR A 90 15.15 15.35 -4.75
CA THR A 90 15.02 16.77 -5.06
C THR A 90 15.74 17.08 -6.37
N VAL A 91 15.21 18.03 -7.14
CA VAL A 91 15.68 18.48 -8.47
C VAL A 91 17.16 18.96 -8.50
N ALA A 92 17.84 19.00 -7.35
CA ALA A 92 19.18 19.56 -7.16
C ALA A 92 20.28 18.55 -6.76
N LYS A 93 20.04 17.23 -6.80
CA LYS A 93 21.05 16.17 -6.50
C LYS A 93 21.87 16.40 -5.19
N LYS A 94 21.28 16.99 -4.15
CA LYS A 94 21.92 17.15 -2.83
C LYS A 94 21.34 16.16 -1.80
N PRO A 95 22.18 15.43 -1.05
CA PRO A 95 21.71 14.57 0.03
C PRO A 95 21.11 15.43 1.16
N ARG A 96 19.85 15.16 1.53
CA ARG A 96 19.18 15.89 2.62
C ARG A 96 19.44 15.21 3.95
N SER A 97 20.25 15.85 4.80
CA SER A 97 20.26 15.56 6.23
C SER A 97 19.02 16.20 6.88
N LYS A 98 17.94 15.42 7.02
CA LYS A 98 17.08 15.33 8.21
C LYS A 98 15.81 14.50 7.92
N ASP A 99 15.59 13.52 8.80
CA ASP A 99 14.35 12.77 8.95
C ASP A 99 13.24 13.67 9.54
N ALA A 100 11.99 13.42 9.15
CA ALA A 100 10.82 14.22 9.50
C ALA A 100 9.61 13.38 10.00
N TYR A 101 9.72 12.05 10.06
CA TYR A 101 8.59 11.18 10.43
C TYR A 101 8.93 10.06 11.42
N SER A 102 9.97 10.23 12.24
CA SER A 102 10.21 9.37 13.41
C SER A 102 9.44 9.87 14.66
N PRO A 103 8.48 9.09 15.21
CA PRO A 103 7.89 9.39 16.51
C PRO A 103 8.95 9.13 17.59
N GLY A 104 9.47 10.18 18.22
CA GLY A 104 10.42 10.06 19.35
C GLY A 104 11.68 10.91 19.29
N GLY A 105 11.98 11.55 18.15
CA GLY A 105 12.87 12.73 18.10
C GLY A 105 14.27 12.60 18.71
N LYS A 106 14.95 11.45 18.58
CA LYS A 106 16.35 11.29 18.99
C LYS A 106 17.21 10.69 17.88
N MET A 107 18.27 11.43 17.55
CA MET A 107 19.29 11.07 16.56
C MET A 107 20.62 10.91 17.31
N GLY A 108 21.35 9.83 17.04
CA GLY A 108 22.74 9.65 17.47
C GLY A 108 22.94 9.33 18.97
N LYS A 109 23.29 8.07 19.24
CA LYS A 109 24.31 7.75 20.25
C LYS A 109 25.18 6.63 19.70
N ASP A 110 26.36 7.02 19.22
CA ASP A 110 27.49 6.11 19.14
C ASP A 110 27.84 5.67 20.58
N LEU A 111 27.93 4.36 20.83
CA LEU A 111 28.68 3.80 21.95
C LEU A 111 29.24 2.42 21.58
N ILE A 112 30.38 2.48 20.91
CA ILE A 112 31.58 1.66 21.13
C ILE A 112 32.25 2.28 22.37
N GLU A 113 32.74 1.61 23.42
CA GLU A 113 32.90 0.19 23.82
C GLU A 113 32.71 0.12 25.37
N PRO A 114 32.85 -1.00 26.13
CA PRO A 114 33.48 -2.30 25.81
C PRO A 114 32.62 -3.57 26.04
#